data_AF-A0A838HK40-F1
#
_entry.id   AF-A0A838HK40-F1
#
_cell.length_a   1.000
_cell.length_b   1.000
_cell.length_c   1.000
_cell.angle_alpha   90.00
_cell.angle_beta   90.00
_cell.angle_gamma   90.00
#
_symmetry.space_group_name_H-M   'P 1'
#
loop_
_entity.id
_entity.type
_entity.pdbx_description
1 polymer ?
#
loop_
_entity_poly.entity_id
_entity_poly.type
_entity_poly.pdbx_seq_one_letter_code
_entity_poly.pdbx_strand_id
1 'polypeptide(L)' 'EKDAFRARMVEQICHIEQYKEDALRREGRVLSGDEAAREWIARFAAEFPNPGERPE' A
#
# COMPACT_ATOMS: atom_id res chain seq x y z
N GLU A 1 15.06 5.68 13.38
CA GLU A 1 13.59 5.47 13.40
C GLU A 1 12.83 6.25 12.32
N LYS A 2 12.97 7.58 12.22
CA LYS A 2 12.23 8.40 11.21
C LYS A 2 12.53 7.99 9.76
N ASP A 3 13.76 7.60 9.45
CA ASP A 3 14.14 7.21 8.09
C ASP A 3 13.61 5.83 7.69
N ALA A 4 13.51 4.89 8.64
CA ALA A 4 12.91 3.59 8.41
C ALA A 4 11.40 3.68 8.14
N PHE A 5 10.71 4.58 8.84
CA PHE A 5 9.29 4.84 8.58
C PHE A 5 9.06 5.47 7.20
N ARG A 6 9.90 6.45 6.83
CA ARG A 6 9.86 7.07 5.49
C ARG A 6 10.15 6.05 4.38
N ALA A 7 11.15 5.19 4.58
CA ALA A 7 11.48 4.13 3.62
C ALA A 7 10.32 3.17 3.41
N ARG A 8 9.67 2.71 4.49
CA ARG A 8 8.46 1.86 4.41
C ARG A 8 7.32 2.55 3.69
N MET A 9 7.11 3.85 3.93
CA MET A 9 6.05 4.60 3.25
C MET A 9 6.29 4.70 1.74
N VAL A 10 7.54 4.88 1.31
CA VAL A 10 7.92 4.88 -0.11
C VAL A 10 7.76 3.50 -0.74
N GLU A 11 8.14 2.44 -0.03
CA GLU A 11 7.94 1.06 -0.47
C GLU A 11 6.45 0.75 -0.69
N GLN A 12 5.57 1.16 0.22
CA GLN A 12 4.13 0.98 0.04
C GLN A 12 3.57 1.75 -1.15
N ILE A 13 4.09 2.96 -1.43
CA ILE A 13 3.69 3.72 -2.63
C ILE A 13 4.09 2.96 -3.90
N CYS A 14 5.30 2.38 -3.93
CA CYS A 14 5.76 1.56 -5.06
C CYS A 14 4.83 0.36 -5.29
N HIS A 15 4.42 -0.32 -4.22
CA HIS A 15 3.49 -1.43 -4.31
C HIS A 15 2.10 -1.02 -4.82
N ILE A 16 1.57 0.14 -4.40
CA ILE A 16 0.29 0.66 -4.88
C ILE A 16 0.36 0.97 -6.39
N GLU A 17 1.45 1.58 -6.85
CA GLU A 17 1.64 1.88 -8.27
C GLU A 17 1.77 0.60 -9.09
N GLN A 18 2.55 -0.39 -8.61
CA GLN A 18 2.67 -1.70 -9.23
C GLN A 18 1.30 -2.41 -9.31
N TYR A 19 0.50 -2.35 -8.24
CA TYR A 19 -0.85 -2.92 -8.22
C TYR A 19 -1.75 -2.28 -9.27
N LYS A 20 -1.70 -0.95 -9.41
CA LYS A 20 -2.46 -0.21 -10.42
C LYS A 20 -2.08 -0.65 -11.83
N GLU A 21 -0.79 -0.79 -12.13
CA GLU A 21 -0.32 -1.27 -13.43
C GLU A 21 -0.71 -2.73 -13.69
N ASP A 22 -0.61 -3.59 -12.66
CA ASP A 22 -1.01 -4.98 -12.77
C ASP A 22 -2.52 -5.14 -12.97
N ALA A 23 -3.35 -4.36 -12.29
CA ALA A 23 -4.80 -4.35 -12.48
C ALA A 23 -5.17 -3.93 -13.91
N LEU A 24 -4.48 -2.95 -14.47
CA LEU A 24 -4.66 -2.56 -15.87
C LEU A 24 -4.22 -3.69 -16.83
N ARG A 25 -3.04 -4.25 -16.62
CA ARG A 25 -2.46 -5.25 -17.53
C ARG A 25 -3.18 -6.59 -17.48
N ARG A 26 -3.62 -7.02 -16.30
CA ARG A 26 -4.20 -8.36 -16.07
C ARG A 26 -5.72 -8.35 -16.16
N GLU A 27 -6.35 -7.31 -15.62
CA GLU A 27 -7.80 -7.21 -15.50
C GLU A 27 -8.42 -6.18 -16.45
N GLY A 28 -7.60 -5.35 -17.12
CA GLY A 28 -8.09 -4.26 -17.96
C GLY A 28 -8.70 -3.10 -17.17
N ARG A 29 -8.47 -3.07 -15.85
CA ARG A 29 -9.06 -2.06 -14.95
C ARG A 29 -8.17 -0.84 -14.87
N VAL A 30 -8.71 0.33 -15.23
CA VAL A 30 -8.04 1.62 -15.02
C VAL A 30 -8.40 2.11 -13.62
N LEU A 31 -7.46 2.03 -12.69
CA LEU A 31 -7.63 2.57 -11.34
C LEU A 31 -6.94 3.93 -11.24
N SER A 32 -7.56 4.88 -10.55
CA SER A 32 -6.86 6.07 -10.07
C SER A 32 -5.90 5.71 -8.92
N GLY A 33 -4.95 6.60 -8.60
CA GLY A 33 -4.05 6.39 -7.47
C GLY A 33 -4.80 6.25 -6.13
N ASP A 34 -5.90 6.97 -5.95
CA ASP A 34 -6.74 6.89 -4.75
C ASP A 34 -7.49 5.55 -4.67
N GLU A 35 -8.04 5.06 -5.78
CA GLU A 35 -8.70 3.75 -5.84
C GLU A 35 -7.72 2.61 -5.58
N ALA A 36 -6.56 2.63 -6.25
CA ALA A 36 -5.50 1.64 -6.03
C ALA A 36 -5.02 1.65 -4.58
N ALA A 37 -4.84 2.83 -3.97
CA ALA A 37 -4.45 2.95 -2.57
C ALA A 37 -5.53 2.39 -1.63
N ARG A 38 -6.82 2.69 -1.86
CA ARG A 38 -7.92 2.15 -1.04
C ARG A 38 -8.03 0.64 -1.13
N GLU A 39 -7.93 0.08 -2.34
CA GLU A 39 -7.96 -1.37 -2.54
C GLU A 39 -6.74 -2.04 -1.91
N TRP A 40 -5.55 -1.46 -2.08
CA TRP A 40 -4.32 -1.95 -1.48
C TRP A 40 -4.41 -1.93 0.05
N ILE A 41 -4.84 -0.81 0.65
CA ILE A 41 -5.04 -0.70 2.09
C ILE A 41 -6.09 -1.72 2.55
N ALA A 42 -7.25 -1.85 1.89
CA ALA A 42 -8.26 -2.82 2.30
C ALA A 42 -7.75 -4.28 2.28
N ARG A 43 -6.85 -4.62 1.34
CA ARG A 43 -6.27 -5.96 1.21
C ARG A 43 -5.12 -6.24 2.17
N PHE A 44 -4.29 -5.24 2.44
CA PHE A 44 -3.03 -5.40 3.16
C PHE A 44 -2.98 -4.64 4.50
N ALA A 45 -4.03 -3.89 4.90
CA ALA A 45 -4.10 -3.14 6.16
C ALA A 45 -3.88 -4.01 7.39
N ALA A 46 -4.32 -5.28 7.34
CA ALA A 46 -4.13 -6.23 8.43
C ALA A 46 -2.66 -6.61 8.66
N GLU A 47 -1.79 -6.41 7.66
CA GLU A 47 -0.35 -6.66 7.77
C GLU A 47 0.43 -5.42 8.21
N PHE A 48 -0.23 -4.26 8.31
CA PHE A 48 0.41 -3.09 8.90
C PHE A 48 0.43 -3.23 10.42
N PRO A 49 1.61 -3.07 11.06
CA PRO A 49 1.66 -2.97 12.50
C PRO A 49 0.80 -1.77 12.90
N ASN A 50 -0.20 -2.02 13.74
CA ASN A 50 -1.07 -0.98 14.24
C ASN A 50 -0.18 0.02 15.00
N PRO A 51 -0.13 1.31 14.65
CA PRO A 51 0.72 2.29 15.34
C PRO A 51 0.39 2.46 16.83
N GLY A 52 -0.65 1.78 17.33
CA GLY A 52 -1.02 1.69 18.76
C GLY A 52 -0.65 0.39 19.48
N GLU A 53 -0.11 -0.63 18.83
CA GLU A 53 0.34 -1.85 19.51
C GLU A 53 1.72 -1.61 20.14
N ARG A 54 1.68 -1.11 21.36
CA ARG A 54 2.83 -1.04 22.26
C ARG A 54 3.31 -2.47 22.52
N PRO A 55 4.59 -2.82 22.27
CA PRO A 55 5.10 -4.08 22.76
C PRO A 55 5.17 -3.98 24.29
N GLU A 56 4.51 -4.92 24.97
CA GLU A 56 4.56 -5.11 26.42
C GLU A 56 5.89 -5.74 26.88
#